data_AF-A0A2A7AN87-F1
#
_entry.id   AF-A0A2A7AN87-F1
#
_cell.length_a   1.000
_cell.length_b   1.000
_cell.length_c   1.000
_cell.angle_alpha   90.00
_cell.angle_beta   90.00
_cell.angle_gamma   90.00
#
_symmetry.space_group_name_H-M   'P 1'
#
loop_
_entity.id
_entity.type
_entity.pdbx_description
1 polymer ?
#
loop_
_entity_poly.entity_id
_entity_poly.type
_entity_poly.pdbx_seq_one_letter_code
_entity_poly.pdbx_strand_id
1 'polypeptide(L)'
;MGMRVDIVTLFPEMCQQVLDASIIGRAAKRGYIETHCHQIRDYTTNKQKQTDDYPYGGGCGMVLYAQPIADCLRAVQKEVEEQGRPKPHIVFLTAGGQRYTEEHARRLAEYDNLTLVCGHYEGIDERVIDAFADEEISIGDYILTGGELASLVVADSVLRLKPGVLAEQKGYEEESYWDGLLEYPQYTRPEVWEGRAVPQVLLGGDHQKIDAWRGEQSRTRTRLRRPELYEQWCETHPITELPKWKRGENVRLVKTEEQFRAAAQLFSEGRRDLGRGCWAEEGLAEWTPECFYDQLKEEKAQGWACYLHYTKNEPDGMISVDHKGGRIEHLFIAASARGKGIGQKMLDFARKKLPEHPHPTLTVLDKNTRALALYRRMGWKVCGVELVFDPAKDRFAAVHSELLVMRYEG
;
A
#
# COMPACT_ATOMS: atom_id res chain seq x y z
N MET A 1 -7.59 -17.09 -29.54
CA MET A 1 -8.72 -17.51 -28.69
C MET A 1 -8.56 -16.80 -27.36
N GLY A 2 -9.66 -16.43 -26.71
CA GLY A 2 -9.61 -15.81 -25.39
C GLY A 2 -9.06 -16.77 -24.32
N MET A 3 -8.61 -16.24 -23.17
CA MET A 3 -8.19 -17.07 -22.03
C MET A 3 -9.32 -18.03 -21.60
N ARG A 4 -8.97 -19.26 -21.23
CA ARG A 4 -9.90 -20.26 -20.66
C ARG A 4 -9.65 -20.44 -19.16
N VAL A 5 -10.73 -20.45 -18.39
CA VAL A 5 -10.71 -20.75 -16.96
C VAL A 5 -11.62 -21.94 -16.69
N ASP A 6 -11.08 -22.99 -16.07
CA ASP A 6 -11.81 -24.18 -15.64
C ASP A 6 -11.87 -24.20 -14.10
N ILE A 7 -13.05 -24.39 -13.51
CA ILE A 7 -13.22 -24.57 -12.06
C ILE A 7 -13.61 -26.02 -11.78
N VAL A 8 -12.77 -26.75 -11.04
CA VAL A 8 -13.03 -28.12 -10.61
C VAL A 8 -13.63 -28.09 -9.21
N THR A 9 -14.89 -28.52 -9.08
CA THR A 9 -15.68 -28.31 -7.85
C THR A 9 -16.77 -29.37 -7.65
N LEU A 10 -17.26 -29.46 -6.42
CA LEU A 10 -18.49 -30.18 -6.08
C LEU A 10 -19.76 -29.41 -6.43
N PHE A 11 -19.70 -28.09 -6.66
CA PHE A 11 -20.84 -27.19 -6.84
C PHE A 11 -20.72 -26.34 -8.12
N PRO A 12 -20.63 -26.96 -9.31
CA PRO A 12 -20.37 -26.25 -10.56
C PRO A 12 -21.47 -25.24 -10.93
N GLU A 13 -22.74 -25.54 -10.61
CA GLU A 13 -23.86 -24.62 -10.89
C GLU A 13 -23.70 -23.28 -10.16
N MET A 14 -23.19 -23.30 -8.92
CA MET A 14 -22.96 -22.08 -8.14
C MET A 14 -21.90 -21.20 -8.82
N CYS A 15 -20.78 -21.81 -9.22
CA CYS A 15 -19.69 -21.11 -9.88
C CYS A 15 -20.10 -20.59 -11.25
N GLN A 16 -20.75 -21.43 -12.06
CA GLN A 16 -21.15 -21.07 -13.41
C GLN A 16 -22.16 -19.91 -13.42
N GLN A 17 -23.11 -19.88 -12.48
CA GLN A 17 -24.05 -18.76 -12.35
C GLN A 17 -23.35 -17.42 -12.11
N VAL A 18 -22.26 -17.39 -11.35
CA VAL A 18 -21.47 -16.18 -11.12
C VAL A 18 -20.68 -15.79 -12.37
N LEU A 19 -20.03 -16.76 -13.03
CA LEU A 19 -19.25 -16.53 -14.25
C LEU A 19 -20.10 -16.09 -15.44
N ASP A 20 -21.35 -16.55 -15.53
CA ASP A 20 -22.30 -16.17 -16.58
C ASP A 20 -22.93 -14.78 -16.37
N ALA A 21 -22.69 -14.15 -15.21
CA ALA A 21 -23.25 -12.87 -14.83
C ALA A 21 -22.35 -11.68 -15.19
N SER A 22 -22.96 -10.49 -15.22
CA SER A 22 -22.27 -9.20 -15.32
C SER A 22 -21.22 -9.11 -16.47
N ILE A 23 -20.06 -8.52 -16.21
CA ILE A 23 -19.02 -8.24 -17.21
C ILE A 23 -18.34 -9.52 -17.73
N ILE A 24 -18.06 -10.49 -16.85
CA ILE A 24 -17.45 -11.76 -17.21
C ILE A 24 -18.37 -12.54 -18.15
N GLY A 25 -19.65 -12.68 -17.81
CA GLY A 25 -20.62 -13.36 -18.67
C GLY A 25 -20.83 -12.67 -20.02
N ARG A 26 -20.82 -11.33 -20.05
CA ARG A 26 -20.85 -10.58 -21.32
C ARG A 26 -19.61 -10.82 -22.16
N ALA A 27 -18.44 -10.91 -21.54
CA ALA A 27 -17.19 -11.16 -22.24
C ALA A 27 -17.11 -12.59 -22.79
N ALA A 28 -17.57 -13.58 -22.02
CA ALA A 28 -17.69 -14.97 -22.47
C ALA A 28 -18.63 -15.10 -23.68
N LYS A 29 -19.81 -14.49 -23.63
CA LYS A 29 -20.78 -14.48 -24.76
C LYS A 29 -20.24 -13.80 -26.02
N ARG A 30 -19.27 -12.89 -25.88
CA ARG A 30 -18.58 -12.23 -27.00
C ARG A 30 -17.33 -12.98 -27.47
N GLY A 31 -16.95 -14.07 -26.80
CA GLY A 31 -15.79 -14.90 -27.14
C GLY A 31 -14.45 -14.29 -26.74
N TYR A 32 -14.42 -13.31 -25.83
CA TYR A 32 -13.16 -12.75 -25.31
C TYR A 32 -12.48 -13.66 -24.29
N ILE A 33 -13.26 -14.51 -23.63
CA ILE A 33 -12.83 -15.48 -22.62
C ILE A 33 -13.72 -16.71 -22.72
N GLU A 34 -13.29 -17.80 -22.09
CA GLU A 34 -14.01 -19.07 -22.00
C GLU A 34 -13.98 -19.55 -20.55
N THR A 35 -15.11 -20.02 -20.03
CA THR A 35 -15.25 -20.42 -18.62
C THR A 35 -16.03 -21.71 -18.52
N HIS A 36 -15.52 -22.68 -17.75
CA HIS A 36 -16.16 -23.98 -17.53
C HIS A 36 -16.12 -24.37 -16.05
N CYS A 37 -17.18 -25.02 -15.57
CA CYS A 37 -17.20 -25.61 -14.24
C CYS A 37 -17.43 -27.12 -14.32
N HIS A 38 -16.56 -27.89 -13.70
CA HIS A 38 -16.49 -29.35 -13.79
C HIS A 38 -16.92 -30.01 -12.48
N GLN A 39 -17.85 -30.96 -12.57
CA GLN A 39 -18.39 -31.69 -11.43
C GLN A 39 -17.47 -32.85 -11.04
N ILE A 40 -16.77 -32.75 -9.90
CA ILE A 40 -15.89 -33.82 -9.40
C ILE A 40 -16.64 -35.15 -9.23
N ARG A 41 -17.92 -35.11 -8.84
CA ARG A 41 -18.75 -36.32 -8.65
C ARG A 41 -18.95 -37.16 -9.92
N ASP A 42 -18.75 -36.60 -11.10
CA ASP A 42 -18.92 -37.34 -12.35
C ASP A 42 -17.71 -38.23 -12.67
N TYR A 43 -16.61 -38.06 -11.93
CA TYR A 43 -15.37 -38.82 -12.08
C TYR A 43 -15.17 -39.89 -11.00
N THR A 44 -16.16 -40.11 -10.13
CA THR A 44 -16.12 -41.17 -9.14
C THR A 44 -16.34 -42.54 -9.79
N THR A 45 -15.66 -43.57 -9.28
CA THR A 45 -15.82 -44.96 -9.77
C THR A 45 -16.95 -45.72 -9.08
N ASN A 46 -17.50 -45.20 -7.98
CA ASN A 46 -18.58 -45.85 -7.24
C ASN A 46 -19.97 -45.36 -7.66
N LYS A 47 -20.99 -46.18 -7.39
CA LYS A 47 -22.38 -45.88 -7.78
C LYS A 47 -22.99 -44.73 -6.97
N GLN A 48 -22.46 -44.49 -5.77
CA GLN A 48 -22.95 -43.49 -4.81
C GLN A 48 -22.45 -42.08 -5.13
N LYS A 49 -21.51 -41.93 -6.07
CA LYS A 49 -20.81 -40.67 -6.35
C LYS A 49 -20.17 -40.05 -5.09
N GLN A 50 -19.57 -40.90 -4.27
CA GLN A 50 -18.86 -40.47 -3.05
C GLN A 50 -17.51 -39.86 -3.42
N THR A 51 -17.21 -38.71 -2.84
CA THR A 51 -16.00 -37.93 -3.13
C THR A 51 -15.07 -37.77 -1.94
N ASP A 52 -15.44 -38.31 -0.78
CA ASP A 52 -14.78 -38.05 0.49
C ASP A 52 -14.89 -39.22 1.47
N ASP A 53 -13.99 -39.26 2.46
CA ASP A 53 -13.97 -40.25 3.54
C ASP A 53 -13.22 -39.72 4.76
N TYR A 54 -13.22 -40.51 5.84
CA TYR A 54 -12.51 -40.19 7.07
C TYR A 54 -10.98 -40.09 6.83
N PRO A 55 -10.31 -39.12 7.46
CA PRO A 55 -8.86 -38.98 7.36
C PRO A 55 -8.13 -40.17 8.00
N TYR A 56 -7.06 -40.63 7.35
CA TYR A 56 -6.07 -41.49 8.00
C TYR A 56 -5.43 -40.76 9.19
N GLY A 57 -5.15 -41.47 10.27
CA GLY A 57 -4.64 -40.88 11.52
C GLY A 57 -5.70 -40.44 12.51
N GLY A 58 -6.99 -40.51 12.14
CA GLY A 58 -8.11 -40.04 12.95
C GLY A 58 -8.28 -38.52 12.86
N GLY A 59 -9.35 -38.00 13.47
CA GLY A 59 -9.74 -36.60 13.36
C GLY A 59 -11.25 -36.44 13.18
N CYS A 60 -11.71 -35.19 13.16
CA CYS A 60 -13.09 -34.86 12.78
C CYS A 60 -13.16 -34.54 11.28
N GLY A 61 -14.34 -34.63 10.70
CA GLY A 61 -14.59 -34.24 9.31
C GLY A 61 -14.21 -35.30 8.27
N MET A 62 -14.19 -34.90 7.01
CA MET A 62 -13.95 -35.73 5.83
C MET A 62 -12.88 -35.10 4.94
N VAL A 63 -12.14 -35.90 4.18
CA VAL A 63 -11.13 -35.48 3.21
C VAL A 63 -11.53 -35.94 1.82
N LEU A 64 -11.43 -35.07 0.82
CA LEU A 64 -11.74 -35.41 -0.56
C LEU A 64 -10.73 -36.43 -1.12
N TYR A 65 -11.26 -37.44 -1.80
CA TYR A 65 -10.46 -38.47 -2.48
C TYR A 65 -9.59 -37.88 -3.60
N ALA A 66 -8.37 -38.40 -3.70
CA ALA A 66 -7.46 -38.08 -4.81
C ALA A 66 -8.01 -38.49 -6.18
N GLN A 67 -8.65 -39.67 -6.28
CA GLN A 67 -9.04 -40.28 -7.57
C GLN A 67 -10.00 -39.42 -8.42
N PRO A 68 -11.18 -39.02 -7.94
CA PRO A 68 -12.12 -38.28 -8.79
C PRO A 68 -11.57 -36.90 -9.19
N ILE A 69 -10.75 -36.26 -8.33
CA ILE A 69 -10.08 -35.00 -8.66
C ILE A 69 -9.04 -35.21 -9.76
N ALA A 70 -8.18 -36.23 -9.62
CA ALA A 70 -7.16 -36.55 -10.61
C ALA A 70 -7.75 -36.86 -11.99
N ASP A 71 -8.85 -37.63 -12.04
CA ASP A 71 -9.50 -37.99 -13.29
C ASP A 71 -10.26 -36.81 -13.91
N CYS A 72 -10.85 -35.94 -13.09
CA CYS A 72 -11.41 -34.67 -13.54
C CYS A 72 -10.33 -33.78 -14.17
N LEU A 73 -9.19 -33.60 -13.50
CA LEU A 73 -8.09 -32.78 -14.01
C LEU A 73 -7.51 -33.32 -15.33
N ARG A 74 -7.36 -34.63 -15.46
CA ARG A 74 -6.94 -35.27 -16.72
C ARG A 74 -7.94 -35.04 -17.85
N ALA A 75 -9.25 -35.10 -17.55
CA ALA A 75 -10.28 -34.82 -18.54
C ALA A 75 -10.22 -33.35 -19.00
N VAL A 76 -10.10 -32.39 -18.07
CA VAL A 76 -9.92 -30.97 -18.39
C VAL A 76 -8.68 -30.75 -19.25
N GLN A 77 -7.54 -31.32 -18.87
CA GLN A 77 -6.31 -31.22 -19.65
C GLN A 77 -6.49 -31.77 -21.08
N LYS A 78 -7.19 -32.89 -21.22
CA LYS A 78 -7.49 -33.48 -22.53
C LYS A 78 -8.38 -32.58 -23.38
N GLU A 79 -9.42 -31.97 -22.80
CA GLU A 79 -10.28 -31.02 -23.52
C GLU A 79 -9.50 -29.78 -23.99
N VAL A 80 -8.62 -29.26 -23.14
CA VAL A 80 -7.74 -28.13 -23.49
C VAL A 80 -6.78 -28.50 -24.62
N GLU A 81 -6.21 -29.71 -24.59
CA GLU A 81 -5.35 -30.26 -25.65
C GLU A 81 -6.12 -30.46 -26.98
N GLU A 82 -7.34 -30.99 -26.93
CA GLU A 82 -8.22 -31.18 -28.09
C GLU A 82 -8.62 -29.84 -28.76
N GLN A 83 -8.66 -28.76 -27.99
CA GLN A 83 -8.80 -27.39 -28.51
C GLN A 83 -7.50 -26.81 -29.10
N GLY A 84 -6.40 -27.55 -29.04
CA GLY A 84 -5.08 -27.13 -29.55
C GLY A 84 -4.40 -26.09 -28.66
N ARG A 85 -4.67 -26.08 -27.35
CA ARG A 85 -4.20 -25.06 -26.41
C ARG A 85 -3.10 -25.61 -25.51
N PRO A 86 -2.21 -24.74 -24.96
CA PRO A 86 -1.19 -25.17 -24.00
C PRO A 86 -1.78 -25.82 -22.74
N LYS A 87 -1.01 -26.66 -22.05
CA LYS A 87 -1.42 -27.27 -20.77
C LYS A 87 -1.90 -26.16 -19.79
N PRO A 88 -3.01 -26.36 -19.06
CA PRO A 88 -3.45 -25.40 -18.06
C PRO A 88 -2.48 -25.32 -16.88
N HIS A 89 -2.37 -24.11 -16.33
CA HIS A 89 -1.77 -23.89 -15.02
C HIS A 89 -2.79 -24.27 -13.94
N ILE A 90 -2.43 -25.17 -13.02
CA ILE A 90 -3.37 -25.73 -12.03
C ILE A 90 -3.10 -25.12 -10.66
N VAL A 91 -4.09 -24.42 -10.12
CA VAL A 91 -4.06 -23.77 -8.82
C VAL A 91 -5.00 -24.49 -7.86
N PHE A 92 -4.49 -24.91 -6.71
CA PHE A 92 -5.32 -25.40 -5.61
C PHE A 92 -5.63 -24.28 -4.63
N LEU A 93 -6.90 -24.09 -4.30
CA LEU A 93 -7.35 -23.03 -3.40
C LEU A 93 -7.37 -23.57 -1.97
N THR A 94 -6.46 -23.07 -1.14
CA THR A 94 -6.25 -23.53 0.23
C THR A 94 -5.82 -22.38 1.14
N ALA A 95 -6.24 -22.42 2.41
CA ALA A 95 -5.82 -21.41 3.39
C ALA A 95 -4.30 -21.45 3.68
N GLY A 96 -3.65 -22.60 3.45
CA GLY A 96 -2.20 -22.76 3.60
C GLY A 96 -1.36 -22.26 2.42
N GLY A 97 -2.00 -21.88 1.31
CA GLY A 97 -1.33 -21.42 0.10
C GLY A 97 -0.75 -20.01 0.19
N GLN A 98 -0.06 -19.59 -0.86
CA GLN A 98 0.48 -18.24 -0.98
C GLN A 98 -0.65 -17.20 -0.98
N ARG A 99 -0.49 -16.13 -0.20
CA ARG A 99 -1.51 -15.08 -0.11
C ARG A 99 -1.67 -14.35 -1.44
N TYR A 100 -2.89 -14.36 -1.96
CA TYR A 100 -3.26 -13.74 -3.22
C TYR A 100 -3.13 -12.21 -3.19
N THR A 101 -2.61 -11.65 -4.27
CA THR A 101 -2.46 -10.19 -4.48
C THR A 101 -2.72 -9.84 -5.94
N GLU A 102 -2.85 -8.55 -6.24
CA GLU A 102 -2.99 -8.04 -7.61
C GLU A 102 -1.82 -8.46 -8.53
N GLU A 103 -0.61 -8.63 -7.99
CA GLU A 103 0.54 -9.14 -8.74
C GLU A 103 0.31 -10.58 -9.23
N HIS A 104 -0.33 -11.41 -8.39
CA HIS A 104 -0.72 -12.77 -8.77
C HIS A 104 -1.80 -12.73 -9.85
N ALA A 105 -2.78 -11.82 -9.76
CA ALA A 105 -3.80 -11.66 -10.79
C ALA A 105 -3.18 -11.34 -12.17
N ARG A 106 -2.23 -10.40 -12.21
CA ARG A 106 -1.51 -10.05 -13.45
C ARG A 106 -0.70 -11.24 -13.98
N ARG A 107 0.07 -11.91 -13.13
CA ARG A 107 0.84 -13.11 -13.51
C ARG A 107 -0.06 -14.21 -14.06
N LEU A 108 -1.17 -14.50 -13.38
CA LEU A 108 -2.12 -15.52 -13.79
C LEU A 108 -2.83 -15.18 -15.10
N ALA A 109 -3.04 -13.89 -15.40
CA ALA A 109 -3.64 -13.44 -16.65
C ALA A 109 -2.75 -13.68 -17.88
N GLU A 110 -1.45 -13.95 -17.69
CA GLU A 110 -0.52 -14.29 -18.78
C GLU A 110 -0.71 -15.73 -19.30
N TYR A 111 -1.37 -16.61 -18.55
CA TYR A 111 -1.66 -17.97 -19.02
C TYR A 111 -2.84 -18.00 -19.99
N ASP A 112 -2.76 -18.85 -21.02
CA ASP A 112 -3.85 -19.10 -21.95
C ASP A 112 -4.99 -19.94 -21.32
N ASN A 113 -4.62 -20.79 -20.34
CA ASN A 113 -5.51 -21.74 -19.68
C ASN A 113 -5.16 -21.82 -18.19
N LEU A 114 -6.17 -21.64 -17.34
CA LEU A 114 -6.06 -21.69 -15.88
C LEU A 114 -7.10 -22.66 -15.34
N THR A 115 -6.69 -23.57 -14.45
CA THR A 115 -7.59 -24.49 -13.77
C THR A 115 -7.54 -24.23 -12.27
N LEU A 116 -8.70 -23.99 -11.66
CA LEU A 116 -8.86 -23.66 -10.25
C LEU A 116 -9.55 -24.83 -9.54
N VAL A 117 -8.90 -25.42 -8.53
CA VAL A 117 -9.38 -26.60 -7.82
C VAL A 117 -9.94 -26.23 -6.45
N CYS A 118 -11.23 -26.48 -6.25
CA CYS A 118 -11.92 -26.16 -5.02
C CYS A 118 -11.78 -27.31 -4.01
N GLY A 119 -11.18 -27.03 -2.85
CA GLY A 119 -11.30 -27.89 -1.67
C GLY A 119 -12.67 -27.80 -1.00
N HIS A 120 -13.02 -28.82 -0.22
CA HIS A 120 -14.20 -28.84 0.65
C HIS A 120 -13.90 -29.70 1.88
N TYR A 121 -14.77 -29.67 2.88
CA TYR A 121 -14.63 -30.40 4.14
C TYR A 121 -13.32 -30.02 4.85
N GLU A 122 -12.54 -30.98 5.34
CA GLU A 122 -11.23 -30.69 5.96
C GLU A 122 -10.12 -30.45 4.92
N GLY A 123 -10.38 -30.75 3.64
CA GLY A 123 -9.43 -30.53 2.56
C GLY A 123 -9.42 -31.64 1.52
N ILE A 124 -8.33 -31.66 0.77
CA ILE A 124 -8.08 -32.61 -0.31
C ILE A 124 -6.93 -33.54 0.11
N ASP A 125 -6.99 -34.80 -0.31
CA ASP A 125 -5.86 -35.72 -0.13
C ASP A 125 -4.57 -35.15 -0.74
N GLU A 126 -3.55 -34.93 0.10
CA GLU A 126 -2.30 -34.27 -0.28
C GLU A 126 -1.65 -34.82 -1.55
N ARG A 127 -1.80 -36.12 -1.82
CA ARG A 127 -1.15 -36.79 -2.96
C ARG A 127 -1.65 -36.29 -4.31
N VAL A 128 -2.90 -35.80 -4.41
CA VAL A 128 -3.38 -35.19 -5.66
C VAL A 128 -2.90 -33.75 -5.80
N ILE A 129 -2.66 -33.05 -4.69
CA ILE A 129 -2.03 -31.73 -4.71
C ILE A 129 -0.59 -31.90 -5.20
N ASP A 130 0.21 -32.76 -4.56
CA ASP A 130 1.60 -33.07 -4.96
C ASP A 130 1.75 -33.48 -6.44
N ALA A 131 0.76 -34.21 -6.97
CA ALA A 131 0.83 -34.74 -8.32
C ALA A 131 0.39 -33.75 -9.41
N PHE A 132 -0.41 -32.74 -9.09
CA PHE A 132 -1.06 -31.88 -10.10
C PHE A 132 -0.93 -30.38 -9.86
N ALA A 133 -0.72 -29.93 -8.62
CA ALA A 133 -0.63 -28.51 -8.31
C ALA A 133 0.63 -27.90 -8.94
N ASP A 134 0.44 -26.82 -9.70
CA ASP A 134 1.55 -25.95 -10.09
C ASP A 134 1.76 -24.87 -9.00
N GLU A 135 0.69 -24.45 -8.31
CA GLU A 135 0.75 -23.57 -7.15
C GLU A 135 -0.47 -23.73 -6.22
N GLU A 136 -0.33 -23.27 -4.98
CA GLU A 136 -1.39 -23.20 -3.98
C GLU A 136 -1.65 -21.74 -3.58
N ILE A 137 -2.91 -21.30 -3.59
CA ILE A 137 -3.28 -19.91 -3.32
C ILE A 137 -4.29 -19.81 -2.18
N SER A 138 -4.03 -18.88 -1.25
CA SER A 138 -4.96 -18.42 -0.22
C SER A 138 -5.47 -17.02 -0.53
N ILE A 139 -6.79 -16.79 -0.47
CA ILE A 139 -7.37 -15.44 -0.66
C ILE A 139 -7.39 -14.59 0.63
N GLY A 140 -6.84 -15.10 1.73
CA GLY A 140 -6.60 -14.35 2.96
C GLY A 140 -6.62 -15.20 4.22
N ASP A 141 -6.31 -14.56 5.35
CA ASP A 141 -6.09 -15.21 6.64
C ASP A 141 -7.43 -15.45 7.37
N TYR A 142 -8.30 -16.26 6.76
CA TYR A 142 -9.61 -16.66 7.27
C TYR A 142 -10.04 -17.99 6.63
N ILE A 143 -11.04 -18.66 7.22
CA ILE A 143 -11.50 -19.98 6.78
C ILE A 143 -12.87 -19.87 6.10
N LEU A 144 -13.01 -20.53 4.95
CA LEU A 144 -14.25 -20.68 4.20
C LEU A 144 -14.71 -22.14 4.25
N THR A 145 -15.96 -22.40 3.87
CA THR A 145 -16.53 -23.75 3.82
C THR A 145 -16.06 -24.56 2.61
N GLY A 146 -15.50 -23.89 1.60
CA GLY A 146 -15.03 -24.50 0.36
C GLY A 146 -14.26 -23.50 -0.50
N GLY A 147 -13.56 -24.01 -1.51
CA GLY A 147 -12.71 -23.24 -2.41
C GLY A 147 -13.45 -22.51 -3.53
N GLU A 148 -14.77 -22.65 -3.63
CA GLU A 148 -15.56 -22.07 -4.73
C GLU A 148 -15.51 -20.55 -4.75
N LEU A 149 -15.70 -19.90 -3.59
CA LEU A 149 -15.63 -18.44 -3.48
C LEU A 149 -14.21 -17.94 -3.77
N ALA A 150 -13.19 -18.67 -3.33
CA ALA A 150 -11.79 -18.34 -3.62
C ALA A 150 -11.50 -18.44 -5.13
N SER A 151 -11.96 -19.50 -5.77
CA SER A 151 -11.83 -19.69 -7.21
C SER A 151 -12.54 -18.58 -8.00
N LEU A 152 -13.74 -18.17 -7.57
CA LEU A 152 -14.47 -17.08 -8.20
C LEU A 152 -13.78 -15.72 -8.02
N VAL A 153 -13.20 -15.46 -6.84
CA VAL A 153 -12.38 -14.26 -6.59
C VAL A 153 -11.18 -14.22 -7.55
N VAL A 154 -10.42 -15.31 -7.63
CA VAL A 154 -9.25 -15.40 -8.52
C VAL A 154 -9.66 -15.29 -9.99
N ALA A 155 -10.72 -16.00 -10.40
CA ALA A 155 -11.22 -15.95 -11.77
C ALA A 155 -11.66 -14.54 -12.16
N ASP A 156 -12.41 -13.82 -11.32
CA ASP A 156 -12.87 -12.46 -11.61
C ASP A 156 -11.69 -11.48 -11.76
N SER A 157 -10.75 -11.47 -10.82
CA SER A 157 -9.58 -10.57 -10.85
C SER A 157 -8.61 -10.87 -11.98
N VAL A 158 -8.50 -12.12 -12.42
CA VAL A 158 -7.66 -12.52 -13.57
C VAL A 158 -8.36 -12.19 -14.89
N LEU A 159 -9.60 -12.63 -15.07
CA LEU A 159 -10.32 -12.50 -16.33
C LEU A 159 -10.58 -11.04 -16.70
N ARG A 160 -10.83 -10.16 -15.72
CA ARG A 160 -11.04 -8.72 -15.97
C ARG A 160 -9.85 -8.03 -16.66
N LEU A 161 -8.63 -8.56 -16.49
CA LEU A 161 -7.41 -8.02 -17.11
C LEU A 161 -7.28 -8.41 -18.60
N LYS A 162 -8.10 -9.35 -19.10
CA LYS A 162 -7.99 -9.80 -20.49
C LYS A 162 -8.54 -8.74 -21.46
N PRO A 163 -7.86 -8.51 -22.61
CA PRO A 163 -8.33 -7.57 -23.61
C PRO A 163 -9.76 -7.86 -24.07
N GLY A 164 -10.60 -6.83 -24.08
CA GLY A 164 -12.00 -6.92 -24.49
C GLY A 164 -12.99 -7.26 -23.37
N VAL A 165 -12.51 -7.64 -22.17
CA VAL A 165 -13.40 -7.88 -21.01
C VAL A 165 -13.88 -6.56 -20.44
N LEU A 166 -12.97 -5.66 -20.08
CA LEU A 166 -13.29 -4.27 -19.72
C LEU A 166 -13.27 -3.37 -20.96
N ALA A 167 -14.11 -2.33 -20.96
CA ALA A 167 -14.28 -1.45 -22.12
C ALA A 167 -13.05 -0.57 -22.41
N GLU A 168 -12.29 -0.21 -21.37
CA GLU A 168 -11.12 0.66 -21.49
C GLU A 168 -9.97 0.11 -20.63
N GLN A 169 -8.80 -0.10 -21.24
CA GLN A 169 -7.61 -0.57 -20.51
C GLN A 169 -7.17 0.41 -19.41
N LYS A 170 -7.30 1.72 -19.67
CA LYS A 170 -7.03 2.77 -18.67
C LYS A 170 -7.86 2.62 -17.40
N GLY A 171 -9.03 1.99 -17.49
CA GLY A 171 -9.93 1.82 -16.35
C GLY A 171 -9.28 1.06 -15.20
N TYR A 172 -8.49 0.02 -15.48
CA TYR A 172 -7.78 -0.73 -14.44
C TYR A 172 -6.37 -0.20 -14.15
N GLU A 173 -5.79 0.61 -15.03
CA GLU A 173 -4.49 1.26 -14.79
C GLU A 173 -4.58 2.39 -13.74
N GLU A 174 -5.76 2.95 -13.51
CA GLU A 174 -6.00 3.97 -12.48
C GLU A 174 -6.56 3.39 -11.16
N GLU A 175 -6.74 2.07 -11.08
CA GLU A 175 -7.33 1.39 -9.92
C GLU A 175 -6.36 1.21 -8.75
N SER A 176 -6.94 0.87 -7.59
CA SER A 176 -6.16 0.53 -6.41
C SER A 176 -5.19 -0.61 -6.73
N TYR A 177 -3.98 -0.52 -6.16
CA TYR A 177 -2.87 -1.46 -6.32
C TYR A 177 -2.21 -1.47 -7.70
N TRP A 178 -2.71 -0.73 -8.70
CA TRP A 178 -2.04 -0.67 -10.01
C TRP A 178 -0.60 -0.15 -9.90
N ASP A 179 -0.48 1.08 -9.40
CA ASP A 179 0.77 1.78 -9.10
C ASP A 179 1.17 1.68 -7.62
N GLY A 180 0.68 0.67 -6.90
CA GLY A 180 0.97 0.50 -5.48
C GLY A 180 0.35 1.55 -4.56
N LEU A 181 -0.75 2.19 -4.97
CA LEU A 181 -1.54 3.11 -4.14
C LEU A 181 -3.02 2.72 -4.15
N LEU A 182 -3.80 3.21 -3.19
CA LEU A 182 -5.26 3.15 -3.23
C LEU A 182 -5.83 4.24 -4.13
N GLU A 183 -6.95 3.95 -4.78
CA GLU A 183 -7.66 4.91 -5.64
C GLU A 183 -8.19 6.12 -4.85
N TYR A 184 -8.29 7.26 -5.52
CA TYR A 184 -8.87 8.49 -4.98
C TYR A 184 -10.39 8.35 -4.72
N PRO A 185 -11.01 9.23 -3.91
CA PRO A 185 -12.47 9.25 -3.77
C PRO A 185 -13.15 9.63 -5.09
N GLN A 186 -14.12 8.80 -5.48
CA GLN A 186 -14.98 9.03 -6.64
C GLN A 186 -16.27 9.74 -6.20
N TYR A 187 -16.79 10.61 -7.07
CA TYR A 187 -18.04 11.35 -6.85
C TYR A 187 -18.90 11.27 -8.10
N THR A 188 -20.22 11.23 -7.92
CA THR A 188 -21.19 11.28 -9.02
C THR A 188 -22.34 12.19 -8.66
N ARG A 189 -23.24 12.42 -9.61
CA ARG A 189 -24.40 13.29 -9.46
C ARG A 189 -25.33 12.76 -8.35
N PRO A 190 -26.00 13.65 -7.59
CA PRO A 190 -26.04 15.12 -7.72
C PRO A 190 -24.82 15.83 -7.08
N GLU A 191 -24.60 17.11 -7.42
CA GLU A 191 -23.47 17.90 -6.89
C GLU A 191 -23.50 18.11 -5.37
N VAL A 192 -24.69 18.13 -4.78
CA VAL A 192 -24.88 18.21 -3.32
C VAL A 192 -25.85 17.12 -2.92
N TRP A 193 -25.41 16.23 -2.03
CA TRP A 193 -26.24 15.20 -1.42
C TRP A 193 -26.20 15.38 0.10
N GLU A 194 -27.36 15.57 0.74
CA GLU A 194 -27.49 15.81 2.19
C GLU A 194 -26.58 16.92 2.73
N GLY A 195 -26.46 18.04 1.99
CA GLY A 195 -25.60 19.16 2.37
C GLY A 195 -24.10 18.91 2.17
N ARG A 196 -23.70 17.76 1.61
CA ARG A 196 -22.31 17.41 1.30
C ARG A 196 -22.05 17.66 -0.18
N ALA A 197 -21.27 18.70 -0.48
CA ALA A 197 -20.93 19.07 -1.83
C ALA A 197 -19.77 18.22 -2.39
N VAL A 198 -19.79 17.96 -3.69
CA VAL A 198 -18.64 17.46 -4.46
C VAL A 198 -17.49 18.48 -4.37
N PRO A 199 -16.23 18.04 -4.26
CA PRO A 199 -15.07 18.94 -4.30
C PRO A 199 -15.09 19.86 -5.52
N GLN A 200 -14.99 21.18 -5.30
CA GLN A 200 -15.11 22.19 -6.36
C GLN A 200 -14.11 22.00 -7.53
N VAL A 201 -12.92 21.45 -7.23
CA VAL A 201 -11.92 21.13 -8.27
C VAL A 201 -12.44 20.14 -9.32
N LEU A 202 -13.35 19.23 -8.94
CA LEU A 202 -13.94 18.25 -9.84
C LEU A 202 -15.05 18.82 -10.73
N LEU A 203 -15.58 20.00 -10.39
CA LEU A 203 -16.65 20.66 -11.14
C LEU A 203 -16.12 21.62 -12.21
N GLY A 204 -14.84 22.02 -12.12
CA GLY A 204 -14.26 23.08 -12.96
C GLY A 204 -13.71 22.63 -14.33
N GLY A 205 -13.65 21.33 -14.62
CA GLY A 205 -13.17 20.79 -15.90
C GLY A 205 -11.66 20.97 -16.19
N ASP A 206 -10.89 21.53 -15.26
CA ASP A 206 -9.45 21.71 -15.40
C ASP A 206 -8.73 20.37 -15.12
N HIS A 207 -8.45 19.62 -16.18
CA HIS A 207 -7.85 18.29 -16.11
C HIS A 207 -6.56 18.26 -15.28
N GLN A 208 -5.68 19.26 -15.43
CA GLN A 208 -4.43 19.30 -14.67
C GLN A 208 -4.67 19.44 -13.17
N LYS A 209 -5.62 20.29 -12.76
CA LYS A 209 -6.00 20.43 -11.34
C LYS A 209 -6.69 19.19 -10.81
N ILE A 210 -7.53 18.54 -11.62
CA ILE A 210 -8.23 17.31 -11.27
C ILE A 210 -7.22 16.18 -11.04
N ASP A 211 -6.28 15.98 -11.96
CA ASP A 211 -5.27 14.93 -11.87
C ASP A 211 -4.33 15.15 -10.66
N ALA A 212 -3.91 16.40 -10.43
CA ALA A 212 -3.13 16.77 -9.26
C ALA A 212 -3.88 16.46 -7.95
N TRP A 213 -5.17 16.79 -7.90
CA TRP A 213 -6.02 16.50 -6.74
C TRP A 213 -6.23 14.99 -6.55
N ARG A 214 -6.49 14.23 -7.62
CA ARG A 214 -6.63 12.76 -7.59
C ARG A 214 -5.38 12.10 -7.03
N GLY A 215 -4.20 12.48 -7.53
CA GLY A 215 -2.93 11.97 -7.03
C GLY A 215 -2.66 12.34 -5.56
N GLU A 216 -3.02 13.55 -5.12
CA GLU A 216 -2.94 13.93 -3.70
C GLU A 216 -3.87 13.11 -2.80
N GLN A 217 -5.13 12.90 -3.22
CA GLN A 217 -6.10 12.13 -2.45
C GLN A 217 -5.74 10.65 -2.39
N SER A 218 -5.28 10.05 -3.50
CA SER A 218 -4.79 8.68 -3.54
C SER A 218 -3.65 8.45 -2.55
N ARG A 219 -2.60 9.30 -2.59
CA ARG A 219 -1.47 9.23 -1.64
C ARG A 219 -1.92 9.45 -0.19
N THR A 220 -2.82 10.40 0.05
CA THR A 220 -3.33 10.68 1.40
C THR A 220 -4.15 9.52 1.94
N ARG A 221 -5.05 8.94 1.14
CA ARG A 221 -5.87 7.79 1.51
C ARG A 221 -5.00 6.56 1.77
N THR A 222 -4.02 6.29 0.92
CA THR A 222 -3.09 5.16 1.09
C THR A 222 -2.32 5.32 2.39
N ARG A 223 -1.70 6.48 2.64
CA ARG A 223 -0.99 6.77 3.88
C ARG A 223 -1.86 6.55 5.14
N LEU A 224 -3.14 6.89 5.08
CA LEU A 224 -4.06 6.79 6.23
C LEU A 224 -4.63 5.38 6.44
N ARG A 225 -4.89 4.62 5.36
CA ARG A 225 -5.61 3.34 5.43
C ARG A 225 -4.72 2.11 5.27
N ARG A 226 -3.63 2.24 4.51
CA ARG A 226 -2.65 1.18 4.20
C ARG A 226 -1.24 1.79 4.25
N PRO A 227 -0.81 2.25 5.44
CA PRO A 227 0.47 2.94 5.60
C PRO A 227 1.64 2.12 5.05
N GLU A 228 1.63 0.80 5.23
CA GLU A 228 2.66 -0.11 4.72
C GLU A 228 2.76 -0.11 3.19
N LEU A 229 1.62 0.02 2.48
CA LEU A 229 1.60 0.16 1.02
C LEU A 229 2.19 1.52 0.60
N TYR A 230 1.89 2.58 1.36
CA TYR A 230 2.46 3.90 1.08
C TYR A 230 3.97 3.95 1.34
N GLU A 231 4.48 3.20 2.32
CA GLU A 231 5.91 3.07 2.58
C GLU A 231 6.65 2.40 1.42
N GLN A 232 6.13 1.27 0.94
CA GLN A 232 6.65 0.59 -0.26
C GLN A 232 6.62 1.49 -1.50
N TRP A 233 5.54 2.25 -1.68
CA TRP A 233 5.44 3.23 -2.76
C TRP A 233 6.53 4.32 -2.66
N CYS A 234 6.83 4.79 -1.45
CA CYS A 234 7.88 5.79 -1.24
C CYS A 234 9.28 5.28 -1.60
N GLU A 235 9.57 4.00 -1.37
CA GLU A 235 10.86 3.39 -1.69
C GLU A 235 11.06 3.23 -3.21
N THR A 236 9.99 2.91 -3.93
CA THR A 236 10.01 2.71 -5.38
C THR A 236 9.87 4.01 -6.17
N HIS A 237 9.48 5.12 -5.52
CA HIS A 237 9.27 6.43 -6.16
C HIS A 237 10.14 7.54 -5.55
N PRO A 238 11.48 7.44 -5.65
CA PRO A 238 12.38 8.43 -5.10
C PRO A 238 12.18 9.81 -5.75
N ILE A 239 12.49 10.87 -5.01
CA ILE A 239 12.59 12.23 -5.53
C ILE A 239 13.94 12.33 -6.23
N THR A 240 13.93 12.19 -7.56
CA THR A 240 15.13 12.29 -8.41
C THR A 240 15.51 13.73 -8.73
N GLU A 241 14.51 14.62 -8.80
CA GLU A 241 14.72 16.04 -9.06
C GLU A 241 14.20 16.88 -7.90
N LEU A 242 15.10 17.69 -7.33
CA LEU A 242 14.74 18.65 -6.29
C LEU A 242 14.18 19.94 -6.90
N PRO A 243 13.15 20.55 -6.29
CA PRO A 243 12.64 21.82 -6.74
C PRO A 243 13.72 22.90 -6.61
N LYS A 244 13.84 23.74 -7.65
CA LYS A 244 14.80 24.85 -7.64
C LYS A 244 14.40 25.92 -6.63
N TRP A 245 15.40 26.61 -6.08
CA TRP A 245 15.18 27.84 -5.33
C TRP A 245 14.53 28.90 -6.22
N LYS A 246 13.42 29.47 -5.75
CA LYS A 246 12.69 30.54 -6.44
C LYS A 246 13.31 31.89 -6.12
N ARG A 247 13.08 32.87 -6.99
CA ARG A 247 13.49 34.25 -6.73
C ARG A 247 12.88 34.76 -5.43
N GLY A 248 13.72 35.26 -4.53
CA GLY A 248 13.32 35.75 -3.20
C GLY A 248 13.37 34.70 -2.10
N GLU A 249 13.69 33.45 -2.43
CA GLU A 249 13.99 32.41 -1.44
C GLU A 249 15.48 32.43 -1.08
N ASN A 250 15.81 32.25 0.20
CA ASN A 250 17.19 32.06 0.66
C ASN A 250 17.22 31.38 2.04
N VAL A 251 18.39 30.84 2.41
CA VAL A 251 18.64 30.24 3.72
C VAL A 251 19.73 31.02 4.44
N ARG A 252 19.50 31.38 5.71
CA ARG A 252 20.42 32.18 6.53
C ARG A 252 20.74 31.46 7.83
N LEU A 253 22.00 31.49 8.25
CA LEU A 253 22.41 31.04 9.59
C LEU A 253 21.82 31.99 10.64
N VAL A 254 21.24 31.42 11.70
CA VAL A 254 20.68 32.16 12.83
C VAL A 254 21.81 32.77 13.68
N LYS A 255 21.86 34.10 13.75
CA LYS A 255 22.91 34.86 14.45
C LYS A 255 22.34 35.90 15.42
N THR A 256 21.28 36.61 15.02
CA THR A 256 20.70 37.70 15.81
C THR A 256 19.59 37.20 16.73
N GLU A 257 19.28 37.97 17.78
CA GLU A 257 18.17 37.65 18.70
C GLU A 257 16.84 37.51 17.96
N GLU A 258 16.53 38.42 17.03
CA GLU A 258 15.34 38.37 16.19
C GLU A 258 15.24 37.04 15.41
N GLN A 259 16.35 36.55 14.85
CA GLN A 259 16.39 35.28 14.15
C GLN A 259 16.18 34.08 15.09
N PHE A 260 16.73 34.13 16.31
CA PHE A 260 16.46 33.09 17.31
C PHE A 260 14.98 33.05 17.69
N ARG A 261 14.35 34.21 17.88
CA ARG A 261 12.91 34.30 18.16
C ARG A 261 12.07 33.74 17.01
N ALA A 262 12.41 34.08 15.77
CA ALA A 262 11.72 33.54 14.59
C ALA A 262 11.87 32.01 14.46
N ALA A 263 13.06 31.47 14.70
CA ALA A 263 13.29 30.03 14.72
C ALA A 263 12.50 29.35 15.84
N ALA A 264 12.50 29.92 17.04
CA ALA A 264 11.76 29.36 18.18
C ALA A 264 10.24 29.35 17.94
N GLN A 265 9.69 30.35 17.25
CA GLN A 265 8.29 30.36 16.83
C GLN A 265 7.97 29.18 15.90
N LEU A 266 8.78 28.99 14.85
CA LEU A 266 8.61 27.86 13.91
C LEU A 266 8.77 26.50 14.61
N PHE A 267 9.70 26.41 15.56
CA PHE A 267 9.93 25.23 16.38
C PHE A 267 8.68 24.91 17.22
N SER A 268 8.17 25.89 17.97
CA SER A 268 6.96 25.76 18.79
C SER A 268 5.76 25.30 17.97
N GLU A 269 5.49 25.99 16.85
CA GLU A 269 4.38 25.64 15.96
C GLU A 269 4.53 24.23 15.40
N GLY A 270 5.73 23.87 14.94
CA GLY A 270 6.05 22.58 14.36
C GLY A 270 5.90 21.44 15.36
N ARG A 271 6.44 21.59 16.57
CA ARG A 271 6.32 20.60 17.66
C ARG A 271 4.88 20.43 18.10
N ARG A 272 4.14 21.52 18.31
CA ARG A 272 2.73 21.44 18.71
C ARG A 272 1.87 20.79 17.65
N ASP A 273 2.12 21.07 16.38
CA ASP A 273 1.41 20.41 15.28
C ASP A 273 1.72 18.91 15.21
N LEU A 274 2.98 18.53 15.39
CA LEU A 274 3.38 17.12 15.44
C LEU A 274 2.81 16.40 16.67
N GLY A 275 2.77 17.09 17.82
CA GLY A 275 2.35 16.49 19.07
C GLY A 275 0.84 16.35 19.23
N ARG A 276 0.03 17.03 18.39
CA ARG A 276 -1.43 16.88 18.42
C ARG A 276 -1.82 15.42 18.22
N GLY A 277 -2.57 14.87 19.17
CA GLY A 277 -2.99 13.47 19.19
C GLY A 277 -1.94 12.48 19.71
N CYS A 278 -0.70 12.95 19.95
CA CYS A 278 0.38 12.13 20.52
C CYS A 278 0.77 12.57 21.94
N TRP A 279 0.50 13.83 22.31
CA TRP A 279 0.70 14.41 23.63
C TRP A 279 -0.60 15.00 24.20
N ALA A 280 -0.69 15.05 25.53
CA ALA A 280 -1.74 15.74 26.25
C ALA A 280 -1.65 17.27 26.08
N GLU A 281 -2.80 17.96 26.12
CA GLU A 281 -2.88 19.41 25.92
C GLU A 281 -2.03 20.20 26.93
N GLU A 282 -1.93 19.72 28.17
CA GLU A 282 -1.08 20.31 29.21
C GLU A 282 0.40 20.28 28.81
N GLY A 283 0.88 19.17 28.24
CA GLY A 283 2.26 19.06 27.75
C GLY A 283 2.49 19.93 26.51
N LEU A 284 1.50 20.01 25.60
CA LEU A 284 1.58 20.89 24.43
C LEU A 284 1.61 22.38 24.82
N ALA A 285 1.02 22.75 25.97
CA ALA A 285 1.04 24.11 26.47
C ALA A 285 2.43 24.55 26.96
N GLU A 286 3.30 23.61 27.36
CA GLU A 286 4.68 23.90 27.77
C GLU A 286 5.58 24.24 26.58
N TRP A 287 5.23 23.80 25.38
CA TRP A 287 5.98 24.01 24.14
C TRP A 287 5.81 25.41 23.56
N THR A 288 6.21 26.41 24.34
CA THR A 288 6.16 27.85 23.99
C THR A 288 7.36 28.29 23.16
N PRO A 289 7.25 29.38 22.39
CA PRO A 289 8.40 29.98 21.71
C PRO A 289 9.55 30.33 22.67
N GLU A 290 9.27 30.77 23.90
CA GLU A 290 10.28 31.08 24.91
C GLU A 290 11.08 29.83 25.31
N CYS A 291 10.40 28.70 25.54
CA CYS A 291 11.05 27.43 25.85
C CYS A 291 12.02 26.99 24.73
N PHE A 292 11.58 27.07 23.47
CA PHE A 292 12.44 26.68 22.34
C PHE A 292 13.51 27.72 22.01
N TYR A 293 13.31 28.99 22.39
CA TYR A 293 14.35 30.00 22.29
C TYR A 293 15.53 29.63 23.20
N ASP A 294 15.26 29.26 24.46
CA ASP A 294 16.29 28.83 25.40
C ASP A 294 16.98 27.54 24.93
N GLN A 295 16.20 26.56 24.45
CA GLN A 295 16.75 25.32 23.87
C GLN A 295 17.70 25.62 22.68
N LEU A 296 17.30 26.46 21.73
CA LEU A 296 18.14 26.80 20.58
C LEU A 296 19.44 27.50 20.99
N LYS A 297 19.42 28.27 22.09
CA LYS A 297 20.62 28.94 22.63
C LYS A 297 21.57 27.94 23.28
N GLU A 298 21.03 26.95 23.99
CA GLU A 298 21.81 25.84 24.55
C GLU A 298 22.41 24.97 23.43
N GLU A 299 21.62 24.55 22.45
CA GLU A 299 22.09 23.78 21.29
C GLU A 299 23.22 24.51 20.54
N LYS A 300 23.08 25.84 20.37
CA LYS A 300 24.16 26.66 19.79
C LYS A 300 25.44 26.59 20.61
N ALA A 301 25.35 26.66 21.93
CA ALA A 301 26.51 26.55 22.82
C ALA A 301 27.17 25.16 22.74
N GLN A 302 26.39 24.12 22.44
CA GLN A 302 26.86 22.76 22.18
C GLN A 302 27.42 22.56 20.76
N GLY A 303 27.34 23.59 19.90
CA GLY A 303 27.94 23.58 18.56
C GLY A 303 26.96 23.34 17.41
N TRP A 304 25.65 23.29 17.67
CA TRP A 304 24.63 23.18 16.62
C TRP A 304 24.49 24.49 15.83
N ALA A 305 24.27 24.36 14.53
CA ALA A 305 23.98 25.46 13.63
C ALA A 305 22.51 25.43 13.19
N CYS A 306 21.72 26.41 13.65
CA CYS A 306 20.34 26.60 13.21
C CYS A 306 20.28 27.51 11.98
N TYR A 307 19.51 27.11 10.97
CA TYR A 307 19.28 27.86 9.73
C TYR A 307 17.80 28.17 9.53
N LEU A 308 17.51 29.37 9.06
CA LEU A 308 16.17 29.82 8.67
C LEU A 308 16.07 29.94 7.15
N HIS A 309 15.00 29.39 6.60
CA HIS A 309 14.55 29.68 5.24
C HIS A 309 13.65 30.91 5.24
N TYR A 310 13.80 31.74 4.21
CA TYR A 310 13.02 32.95 4.00
C TYR A 310 12.39 32.94 2.62
N THR A 311 11.12 33.32 2.53
CA THR A 311 10.46 33.71 1.29
C THR A 311 10.16 35.20 1.33
N LYS A 312 10.74 35.99 0.41
CA LYS A 312 10.56 37.46 0.36
C LYS A 312 10.86 38.17 1.70
N ASN A 313 11.85 37.66 2.45
CA ASN A 313 12.27 38.11 3.79
C ASN A 313 11.35 37.73 4.96
N GLU A 314 10.32 36.92 4.74
CA GLU A 314 9.56 36.31 5.84
C GLU A 314 10.12 34.91 6.16
N PRO A 315 10.48 34.61 7.42
CA PRO A 315 10.94 33.29 7.80
C PRO A 315 9.78 32.29 7.79
N ASP A 316 9.92 31.19 7.04
CA ASP A 316 8.86 30.20 6.83
C ASP A 316 9.35 28.74 6.90
N GLY A 317 10.61 28.54 7.28
CA GLY A 317 11.14 27.23 7.63
C GLY A 317 12.42 27.30 8.45
N MET A 318 12.71 26.24 9.21
CA MET A 318 13.94 26.09 10.00
C MET A 318 14.52 24.68 9.87
N ILE A 319 15.82 24.55 10.11
CA ILE A 319 16.54 23.27 10.23
C ILE A 319 17.83 23.47 11.04
N SER A 320 18.17 22.51 11.88
CA SER A 320 19.40 22.51 12.70
C SER A 320 20.36 21.42 12.23
N VAL A 321 21.67 21.73 12.27
CA VAL A 321 22.75 20.86 11.80
C VAL A 321 23.85 20.79 12.84
N ASP A 322 24.22 19.58 13.25
CA ASP A 322 25.40 19.27 14.03
C ASP A 322 26.54 18.89 13.08
N HIS A 323 27.40 19.86 12.78
CA HIS A 323 28.54 19.68 11.86
C HIS A 323 29.55 18.64 12.38
N LYS A 324 29.67 18.50 13.70
CA LYS A 324 30.64 17.60 14.33
C LYS A 324 30.11 16.17 14.36
N GLY A 325 28.86 15.99 14.76
CA GLY A 325 28.21 14.68 14.89
C GLY A 325 27.56 14.15 13.60
N GLY A 326 27.43 14.96 12.56
CA GLY A 326 26.79 14.55 11.30
C GLY A 326 25.28 14.36 11.44
N ARG A 327 24.63 15.19 12.27
CA ARG A 327 23.18 15.08 12.57
C ARG A 327 22.38 16.27 12.05
N ILE A 328 21.14 16.00 11.67
CA ILE A 328 20.16 16.99 11.22
C ILE A 328 18.92 16.87 12.10
N GLU A 329 18.44 17.99 12.64
CA GLU A 329 17.26 18.05 13.50
C GLU A 329 16.37 19.26 13.17
N HIS A 330 15.19 19.29 13.78
CA HIS A 330 14.26 20.43 13.81
C HIS A 330 13.88 20.97 12.42
N LEU A 331 13.66 20.09 11.44
CA LEU A 331 13.10 20.51 10.15
C LEU A 331 11.60 20.82 10.30
N PHE A 332 11.27 22.11 10.38
CA PHE A 332 9.89 22.59 10.47
C PHE A 332 9.61 23.63 9.39
N ILE A 333 8.44 23.51 8.76
CA ILE A 333 7.93 24.42 7.73
C ILE A 333 6.61 25.02 8.21
N ALA A 334 6.50 26.34 8.13
CA ALA A 334 5.28 27.08 8.48
C ALA A 334 4.06 26.52 7.74
N ALA A 335 2.90 26.45 8.39
CA ALA A 335 1.70 25.85 7.82
C ALA A 335 1.32 26.46 6.45
N SER A 336 1.45 27.77 6.30
CA SER A 336 1.18 28.54 5.07
C SER A 336 2.18 28.28 3.93
N ALA A 337 3.31 27.64 4.23
CA ALA A 337 4.42 27.40 3.30
C ALA A 337 4.59 25.91 2.93
N ARG A 338 3.85 25.00 3.57
CA ARG A 338 3.85 23.56 3.26
C ARG A 338 3.35 23.30 1.84
N GLY A 339 3.82 22.20 1.24
CA GLY A 339 3.48 21.82 -0.14
C GLY A 339 4.23 22.58 -1.23
N LYS A 340 5.03 23.61 -0.88
CA LYS A 340 5.81 24.41 -1.86
C LYS A 340 7.22 23.86 -2.14
N GLY A 341 7.52 22.63 -1.68
CA GLY A 341 8.83 21.99 -1.84
C GLY A 341 9.94 22.52 -0.93
N ILE A 342 9.64 23.39 0.04
CA ILE A 342 10.66 23.99 0.93
C ILE A 342 11.35 22.92 1.79
N GLY A 343 10.60 21.98 2.37
CA GLY A 343 11.17 20.88 3.17
C GLY A 343 12.22 20.05 2.41
N GLN A 344 11.96 19.75 1.13
CA GLN A 344 12.92 19.05 0.25
C GLN A 344 14.20 19.85 0.09
N LYS A 345 14.08 21.16 -0.23
CA LYS A 345 15.23 22.05 -0.42
C LYS A 345 16.04 22.23 0.86
N MET A 346 15.36 22.39 1.99
CA MET A 346 16.03 22.57 3.30
C MET A 346 16.75 21.31 3.75
N LEU A 347 16.14 20.13 3.55
CA LEU A 347 16.78 18.86 3.89
C LEU A 347 18.04 18.61 3.04
N ASP A 348 17.96 18.81 1.72
CA ASP A 348 19.13 18.71 0.85
C ASP A 348 20.19 19.76 1.18
N PHE A 349 19.79 20.99 1.52
CA PHE A 349 20.71 22.03 2.01
C PHE A 349 21.45 21.57 3.26
N ALA A 350 20.75 21.05 4.27
CA ALA A 350 21.36 20.59 5.52
C ALA A 350 22.29 19.40 5.30
N ARG A 351 21.91 18.45 4.45
CA ARG A 351 22.80 17.35 4.02
C ARG A 351 24.08 17.87 3.38
N LYS A 352 23.99 18.83 2.45
CA LYS A 352 25.15 19.46 1.81
C LYS A 352 26.01 20.28 2.76
N LYS A 353 25.50 20.62 3.95
CA LYS A 353 26.28 21.25 5.03
C LYS A 353 27.10 20.26 5.84
N LEU A 354 26.97 18.95 5.60
CA LEU A 354 27.70 17.89 6.26
C LEU A 354 28.63 17.13 5.28
N PRO A 355 29.56 17.80 4.57
CA PRO A 355 30.37 17.14 3.54
C PRO A 355 31.30 16.05 4.09
N GLU A 356 31.72 16.17 5.36
CA GLU A 356 32.58 15.20 6.04
C GLU A 356 31.82 13.95 6.52
N HIS A 357 30.49 13.98 6.48
CA HIS A 357 29.64 12.86 6.90
C HIS A 357 28.91 12.31 5.67
N PRO A 358 29.38 11.23 5.05
CA PRO A 358 28.74 10.67 3.85
C PRO A 358 27.34 10.11 4.16
N HIS A 359 27.11 9.69 5.41
CA HIS A 359 25.86 9.09 5.88
C HIS A 359 25.33 9.83 7.10
N PRO A 360 24.93 11.11 6.96
CA PRO A 360 24.38 11.85 8.08
C PRO A 360 23.11 11.19 8.60
N THR A 361 22.77 11.49 9.84
CA THR A 361 21.55 10.99 10.48
C THR A 361 20.58 12.12 10.78
N LEU A 362 19.29 11.78 10.85
CA LEU A 362 18.24 12.65 11.34
C LEU A 362 17.29 11.87 12.23
N THR A 363 16.47 12.60 12.98
CA THR A 363 15.43 12.00 13.82
C THR A 363 14.04 12.42 13.38
N VAL A 364 13.08 11.50 13.52
CA VAL A 364 11.69 11.72 13.15
C VAL A 364 10.77 10.88 14.02
N LEU A 365 9.68 11.47 14.51
CA LEU A 365 8.68 10.70 15.23
C LEU A 365 8.00 9.71 14.28
N ASP A 366 7.81 8.46 14.69
CA ASP A 366 7.10 7.42 13.94
C ASP A 366 5.68 7.86 13.51
N LYS A 367 5.05 8.73 14.32
CA LYS A 367 3.74 9.32 14.01
C LYS A 367 3.79 10.41 12.94
N ASN A 368 4.97 10.95 12.60
CA ASN A 368 5.15 11.93 11.52
C ASN A 368 5.22 11.25 10.14
N THR A 369 4.14 10.58 9.75
CA THR A 369 4.06 9.82 8.49
C THR A 369 4.36 10.67 7.25
N ARG A 370 4.11 11.99 7.28
CA ARG A 370 4.43 12.92 6.18
C ARG A 370 5.94 13.15 6.04
N ALA A 371 6.64 13.38 7.15
CA ALA A 371 8.09 13.57 7.15
C ALA A 371 8.80 12.27 6.81
N LEU A 372 8.39 11.15 7.40
CA LEU A 372 8.91 9.81 7.09
C LEU A 372 8.84 9.50 5.59
N ALA A 373 7.68 9.75 4.96
CA ALA A 373 7.51 9.55 3.52
C ALA A 373 8.43 10.45 2.69
N LEU A 374 8.57 11.73 3.07
CA LEU A 374 9.52 12.63 2.42
C LEU A 374 10.95 12.11 2.53
N TYR A 375 11.36 11.70 3.74
CA TYR A 375 12.72 11.25 4.02
C TYR A 375 13.05 9.96 3.26
N ARG A 376 12.16 8.96 3.28
CA ARG A 376 12.31 7.73 2.48
C ARG A 376 12.50 8.04 0.99
N ARG A 377 11.64 8.89 0.42
CA ARG A 377 11.75 9.31 -0.98
C ARG A 377 13.01 10.11 -1.30
N MET A 378 13.65 10.72 -0.29
CA MET A 378 14.91 11.44 -0.43
C MET A 378 16.13 10.57 -0.07
N GLY A 379 16.00 9.25 0.04
CA GLY A 379 17.11 8.33 0.26
C GLY A 379 17.50 8.11 1.72
N TRP A 380 16.62 8.45 2.68
CA TRP A 380 16.85 8.20 4.10
C TRP A 380 16.18 6.89 4.53
N LYS A 381 16.87 6.05 5.29
CA LYS A 381 16.35 4.78 5.81
C LYS A 381 16.36 4.75 7.32
N VAL A 382 15.32 4.17 7.92
CA VAL A 382 15.25 3.94 9.37
C VAL A 382 16.36 2.96 9.76
N CYS A 383 17.16 3.32 10.75
CA CYS A 383 18.28 2.51 11.23
C CYS A 383 18.31 2.30 12.75
N GLY A 384 17.31 2.82 13.48
CA GLY A 384 17.19 2.63 14.93
C GLY A 384 16.09 3.48 15.56
N VAL A 385 15.97 3.35 16.87
CA VAL A 385 15.07 4.15 17.72
C VAL A 385 15.93 4.85 18.76
N GLU A 386 15.80 6.18 18.86
CA GLU A 386 16.54 6.99 19.84
C GLU A 386 15.79 7.07 21.18
N LEU A 387 14.47 7.31 21.11
CA LEU A 387 13.62 7.48 22.28
C LEU A 387 12.27 6.79 22.05
N VAL A 388 11.68 6.30 23.14
CA VAL A 388 10.33 5.74 23.18
C VAL A 388 9.51 6.54 24.16
N PHE A 389 8.34 7.00 23.74
CA PHE A 389 7.35 7.66 24.57
C PHE A 389 6.23 6.67 24.88
N ASP A 390 6.07 6.30 26.15
CA ASP A 390 5.14 5.30 26.64
C ASP A 390 4.13 5.96 27.58
N PRO A 391 2.82 6.01 27.24
CA PRO A 391 1.79 6.59 28.12
C PRO A 391 1.74 6.01 29.53
N ALA A 392 2.28 4.80 29.75
CA ALA A 392 2.38 4.21 31.09
C ALA A 392 3.50 4.81 31.95
N LYS A 393 4.47 5.50 31.34
CA LYS A 393 5.68 6.03 32.00
C LYS A 393 5.83 7.55 31.84
N ASP A 394 5.40 8.07 30.70
CA ASP A 394 5.58 9.45 30.30
C ASP A 394 4.28 10.24 30.51
N ARG A 395 4.30 11.10 31.54
CA ARG A 395 3.12 11.87 32.02
C ARG A 395 2.30 12.53 30.91
N PHE A 396 2.95 13.03 29.86
CA PHE A 396 2.29 13.78 28.79
C PHE A 396 2.14 12.99 27.49
N ALA A 397 2.63 11.75 27.40
CA ALA A 397 2.43 10.93 26.22
C ALA A 397 0.99 10.40 26.19
N ALA A 398 0.26 10.69 25.12
CA ALA A 398 -1.11 10.22 24.92
C ALA A 398 -1.16 8.85 24.22
N VAL A 399 -0.16 8.55 23.40
CA VAL A 399 -0.03 7.27 22.68
C VAL A 399 1.42 6.80 22.69
N HIS A 400 1.61 5.49 22.53
CA HIS A 400 2.94 4.94 22.31
C HIS A 400 3.53 5.47 21.00
N SER A 401 4.70 6.09 21.06
CA SER A 401 5.39 6.65 19.90
C SER A 401 6.91 6.53 20.04
N GLU A 402 7.60 6.50 18.91
CA GLU A 402 9.04 6.28 18.84
C GLU A 402 9.71 7.40 18.06
N LEU A 403 10.79 7.95 18.61
CA LEU A 403 11.68 8.83 17.87
C LEU A 403 12.66 7.98 17.08
N LEU A 404 12.39 7.81 15.79
CA LEU A 404 13.18 7.01 14.88
C LEU A 404 14.44 7.76 14.46
N VAL A 405 15.55 7.03 14.34
CA VAL A 405 16.79 7.51 13.70
C VAL A 405 16.79 7.04 12.25
N MET A 406 17.01 7.97 11.33
CA MET A 406 17.18 7.67 9.91
C MET A 406 18.57 8.05 9.44
N ARG A 407 19.17 7.22 8.59
CA ARG A 407 20.46 7.43 7.94
C ARG A 407 20.29 7.67 6.45
N TYR A 408 21.02 8.64 5.92
CA TYR A 408 21.05 8.87 4.48
C TYR A 408 21.92 7.83 3.76
N GLU A 409 21.38 7.21 2.72
CA GLU A 409 22.03 6.16 1.91
C GLU A 409 22.11 6.52 0.41
N GLY A 410 21.63 7.69 0.01
CA GLY A 410 21.41 8.06 -1.39
C GLY A 410 22.50 8.87 -2.09
#